data_AF-A0AAV3QRI4-F1
#
_entry.id   AF-A0AAV3QRI4-F1
#
_cell.length_a   1.000
_cell.length_b   1.000
_cell.length_c   1.000
_cell.angle_alpha   90.00
_cell.angle_beta   90.00
_cell.angle_gamma   90.00
#
_symmetry.space_group_name_H-M   'P 1'
#
loop_
_entity.id
_entity.type
_entity.pdbx_description
1 polymer ?
#
loop_
_entity_poly.entity_id
_entity_poly.type
_entity_poly.pdbx_seq_one_letter_code
_entity_poly.pdbx_strand_id
1 'polypeptide(L)'
;MASACKRVVQISNNCRLSLSRCGQINPPYKPSLDPASARLFASVSSNRIDCRQISQLVKPSNSNRAFLVDTLALVRSLEAQGVPSKQAEAITAAITEVLNDSLENVANSFVSTAEMQKAEMIQDTNLNKFKAEVQSSQEHHFAMLQRETEKLRNDIEKMRSELRYEIDKVTAGQRLDLNLERGRIRDELQNQNAETTNLTNKLDREIHALRAQLEAAKYEVIKYCIGTLVSISAVGLAVIRVIYSH
;
A
#
# COMPACT_ATOMS: atom_id res chain seq x y z
N MET A 1 8.47 -50.52 -33.83
CA MET A 1 7.11 -50.79 -34.33
C MET A 1 6.20 -49.77 -33.66
N ALA A 2 5.42 -48.88 -34.27
CA ALA A 2 4.94 -48.63 -35.63
C ALA A 2 4.73 -47.09 -35.74
N SER A 3 5.24 -46.42 -36.77
CA SER A 3 4.58 -46.07 -38.05
C SER A 3 3.46 -45.02 -37.98
N ALA A 4 3.79 -43.84 -38.52
CA ALA A 4 3.02 -42.92 -39.37
C ALA A 4 1.61 -42.44 -38.95
N CYS A 5 1.45 -41.11 -38.87
CA CYS A 5 0.72 -40.39 -39.94
C CYS A 5 1.01 -38.88 -39.92
N LYS A 6 1.42 -38.35 -41.08
CA LYS A 6 1.70 -36.94 -41.36
C LYS A 6 0.41 -36.34 -41.94
N ARG A 7 -0.11 -35.23 -41.40
CA ARG A 7 -1.04 -34.35 -42.13
C ARG A 7 -0.65 -32.90 -41.94
N VAL A 8 -0.26 -32.30 -43.06
CA VAL A 8 -0.07 -30.86 -43.27
C VAL A 8 -1.45 -30.24 -43.48
N VAL A 9 -1.78 -29.19 -42.72
CA VAL A 9 -2.78 -28.18 -43.09
C VAL A 9 -2.27 -26.83 -42.57
N GLN A 10 -1.91 -25.93 -43.48
CA GLN A 10 -1.75 -24.51 -43.19
C GLN A 10 -3.12 -23.86 -42.95
N ILE A 11 -3.16 -22.80 -42.14
CA ILE A 11 -3.79 -21.47 -42.44
C ILE A 11 -4.21 -20.76 -41.13
N SER A 12 -3.73 -19.51 -41.03
CA SER A 12 -4.33 -18.30 -40.45
C SER A 12 -4.81 -18.26 -38.98
N ASN A 13 -4.17 -17.34 -38.26
CA ASN A 13 -4.71 -16.41 -37.25
C ASN A 13 -6.23 -16.48 -37.02
N ASN A 14 -6.63 -16.95 -35.84
CA ASN A 14 -7.59 -16.23 -34.99
C ASN A 14 -7.69 -16.85 -33.58
N CYS A 15 -7.77 -15.96 -32.60
CA CYS A 15 -7.80 -16.16 -31.15
C CYS A 15 -8.72 -17.28 -30.64
N ARG A 16 -8.22 -18.06 -29.66
CA ARG A 16 -8.98 -18.55 -28.48
C ARG A 16 -8.01 -19.06 -27.41
N LEU A 17 -7.89 -18.30 -26.32
CA LEU A 17 -7.16 -18.68 -25.11
C LEU A 17 -7.96 -19.74 -24.34
N SER A 18 -7.35 -20.89 -24.09
CA SER A 18 -7.81 -21.88 -23.13
C SER A 18 -6.89 -21.83 -21.91
N LEU A 19 -7.48 -21.64 -20.74
CA LEU A 19 -6.79 -21.56 -19.45
C LEU A 19 -6.67 -22.96 -18.87
N SER A 20 -5.46 -23.42 -18.56
CA SER A 20 -5.23 -24.63 -17.77
C SER A 20 -4.06 -24.43 -16.80
N ARG A 21 -4.28 -24.92 -15.59
CA ARG A 21 -3.64 -24.62 -14.30
C ARG A 21 -2.43 -25.55 -14.04
N CYS A 22 -1.38 -25.05 -13.39
CA CYS A 22 -0.84 -25.52 -12.08
C CYS A 22 0.69 -25.30 -11.95
N GLY A 23 1.14 -24.85 -10.77
CA GLY A 23 2.56 -24.79 -10.39
C GLY A 23 2.82 -23.84 -9.22
N GLN A 24 2.58 -24.29 -7.98
CA GLN A 24 2.85 -23.58 -6.72
C GLN A 24 4.34 -23.57 -6.37
N ILE A 25 4.84 -22.44 -5.86
CA ILE A 25 5.83 -22.37 -4.76
C ILE A 25 5.45 -21.17 -3.87
N ASN A 26 5.16 -21.42 -2.58
CA ASN A 26 4.91 -20.38 -1.56
C ASN A 26 6.22 -20.04 -0.81
N PRO A 27 6.39 -18.78 -0.36
CA PRO A 27 6.80 -18.53 1.03
C PRO A 27 5.98 -17.40 1.71
N PRO A 28 6.15 -17.20 3.03
CA PRO A 28 5.07 -16.76 3.92
C PRO A 28 5.11 -15.25 4.21
N TYR A 29 3.93 -14.62 4.12
CA TYR A 29 3.40 -13.44 4.84
C TYR A 29 2.51 -12.65 3.88
N LYS A 30 1.18 -12.75 4.08
CA LYS A 30 0.18 -11.91 3.41
C LYS A 30 -0.20 -10.76 4.36
N PRO A 31 0.08 -9.49 4.02
CA PRO A 31 -0.85 -8.43 4.36
C PRO A 31 -2.07 -8.60 3.46
N SER A 32 -3.26 -8.69 4.05
CA SER A 32 -4.53 -8.64 3.34
C SER A 32 -4.71 -7.24 2.73
N LEU A 33 -4.25 -7.07 1.50
CA LEU A 33 -4.79 -6.06 0.60
C LEU A 33 -5.84 -6.74 -0.27
N ASP A 34 -7.09 -6.29 -0.15
CA ASP A 34 -8.21 -6.73 -0.95
C ASP A 34 -7.89 -6.71 -2.46
N PRO A 35 -8.20 -7.77 -3.22
CA PRO A 35 -7.98 -7.81 -4.68
C PRO A 35 -9.01 -6.98 -5.47
N ALA A 36 -9.74 -6.08 -4.82
CA ALA A 36 -10.75 -5.22 -5.45
C ALA A 36 -10.18 -3.95 -6.08
N SER A 37 -8.96 -3.52 -5.72
CA SER A 37 -8.41 -2.23 -6.19
C SER A 37 -7.48 -2.32 -7.40
N ALA A 38 -7.16 -3.53 -7.89
CA ALA A 38 -6.26 -3.73 -9.04
C ALA A 38 -6.98 -3.86 -10.39
N ARG A 39 -8.27 -3.49 -10.47
CA ARG A 39 -9.09 -3.61 -11.69
C ARG A 39 -9.86 -2.35 -12.09
N LEU A 40 -9.34 -1.19 -11.72
CA LEU A 40 -9.65 0.04 -12.44
C LEU A 40 -8.45 0.33 -13.34
N PHE A 41 -8.68 0.81 -14.56
CA PHE A 41 -7.68 1.04 -15.62
C PHE A 41 -7.37 -0.17 -16.53
N ALA A 42 -8.40 -0.71 -17.18
CA ALA A 42 -8.26 -1.23 -18.54
C ALA A 42 -9.64 -1.35 -19.20
N SER A 43 -10.29 -0.22 -19.45
CA SER A 43 -11.30 -0.14 -20.50
C SER A 43 -11.55 1.32 -20.85
N VAL A 44 -10.56 1.98 -21.46
CA VAL A 44 -10.94 2.85 -22.56
C VAL A 44 -11.38 1.89 -23.64
N SER A 45 -12.66 1.55 -23.63
CA SER A 45 -13.31 1.02 -24.81
C SER A 45 -12.89 1.98 -25.91
N SER A 46 -12.09 1.49 -26.85
CA SER A 46 -12.05 2.08 -28.18
C SER A 46 -13.50 2.01 -28.66
N ASN A 47 -14.27 3.04 -28.31
CA ASN A 47 -15.38 3.46 -29.13
C ASN A 47 -14.71 3.62 -30.48
N ARG A 48 -14.91 2.62 -31.34
CA ARG A 48 -14.80 2.82 -32.76
C ARG A 48 -15.75 3.98 -32.99
N ILE A 49 -15.19 5.18 -33.03
CA ILE A 49 -15.85 6.26 -33.71
C ILE A 49 -15.83 5.73 -35.13
N ASP A 50 -16.91 5.03 -35.50
CA ASP A 50 -17.31 4.90 -36.87
C ASP A 50 -17.55 6.34 -37.32
N CYS A 51 -16.45 7.01 -37.66
CA CYS A 51 -16.48 8.11 -38.58
C CYS A 51 -17.12 7.48 -39.80
N ARG A 52 -18.43 7.68 -39.96
CA ARG A 52 -19.07 7.60 -41.27
C ARG A 52 -18.09 8.30 -42.20
N GLN A 53 -17.47 7.54 -43.10
CA GLN A 53 -16.69 8.11 -44.18
C GLN A 53 -17.66 8.95 -45.01
N ILE A 54 -17.91 10.19 -44.60
CA ILE A 54 -18.42 11.26 -45.45
C ILE A 54 -17.20 11.88 -46.17
N SER A 55 -16.23 11.03 -46.48
CA SER A 55 -15.20 11.28 -47.46
C SER A 55 -15.30 10.10 -48.42
N GLN A 56 -16.45 9.98 -49.08
CA GLN A 56 -16.36 9.69 -50.49
C GLN A 56 -15.57 10.88 -51.06
N LEU A 57 -14.24 10.75 -51.04
CA LEU A 57 -13.38 11.33 -52.05
C LEU A 57 -13.91 10.71 -53.34
N VAL A 58 -14.97 11.34 -53.87
CA VAL A 58 -15.28 11.30 -55.27
C VAL A 58 -13.98 11.79 -55.87
N LYS A 59 -13.13 10.84 -56.29
CA LYS A 59 -12.14 11.09 -57.33
C LYS A 59 -12.87 12.01 -58.30
N PRO A 60 -12.31 13.15 -58.71
CA PRO A 60 -12.85 13.86 -59.84
C PRO A 60 -12.58 12.94 -61.03
N SER A 61 -13.38 11.88 -61.18
CA SER A 61 -13.61 11.27 -62.46
C SER A 61 -14.27 12.40 -63.21
N ASN A 62 -13.43 13.07 -63.98
CA ASN A 62 -13.84 13.93 -65.06
C ASN A 62 -14.39 15.26 -64.52
N SER A 63 -13.46 16.19 -64.30
CA SER A 63 -13.64 17.52 -64.88
C SER A 63 -14.42 17.39 -66.21
N ASN A 64 -15.56 18.08 -66.33
CA ASN A 64 -16.38 18.20 -67.54
C ASN A 64 -17.60 17.26 -67.66
N ARG A 65 -18.45 17.20 -66.62
CA ARG A 65 -19.91 17.25 -66.85
C ARG A 65 -20.53 18.50 -66.26
N ALA A 66 -19.75 19.59 -66.16
CA ALA A 66 -20.35 20.92 -66.27
C ALA A 66 -21.21 20.85 -67.53
N PHE A 67 -22.50 21.15 -67.40
CA PHE A 67 -23.48 21.11 -68.48
C PHE A 67 -22.99 22.04 -69.62
N LEU A 68 -22.13 21.52 -70.49
CA LEU A 68 -21.72 22.20 -71.70
C LEU A 68 -22.90 22.08 -72.64
N VAL A 69 -23.80 23.06 -72.54
CA VAL A 69 -24.85 23.24 -73.53
C VAL A 69 -24.15 23.60 -74.83
N ASP A 70 -24.19 22.70 -75.79
CA ASP A 70 -23.82 23.00 -77.16
C ASP A 70 -24.89 23.94 -77.73
N THR A 71 -24.64 25.24 -77.58
CA THR A 71 -25.51 26.34 -78.02
C THR A 71 -25.84 26.22 -79.51
N LEU A 72 -24.87 25.80 -80.33
CA LEU A 72 -25.07 25.67 -81.77
C LEU A 72 -25.95 24.46 -82.10
N ALA A 73 -25.69 23.29 -81.51
CA ALA A 73 -26.52 22.12 -81.71
C ALA A 73 -27.96 22.32 -81.21
N LEU A 74 -28.13 23.04 -80.09
CA LEU A 74 -29.44 23.36 -79.54
C LEU A 74 -30.23 24.31 -80.44
N VAL A 75 -29.60 25.38 -80.96
CA VAL A 75 -30.23 26.28 -81.94
C VAL A 75 -30.63 25.51 -83.21
N ARG A 76 -29.73 24.69 -83.77
CA ARG A 76 -30.01 23.90 -84.98
C ARG A 76 -31.13 22.88 -84.76
N SER A 77 -31.21 22.29 -83.57
CA SER A 77 -32.31 21.39 -83.21
C SER A 77 -33.64 22.12 -83.11
N LEU A 78 -33.67 23.35 -82.57
CA LEU A 78 -34.89 24.16 -82.48
C LEU A 78 -35.35 24.61 -83.88
N GLU A 79 -34.41 25.04 -84.73
CA GLU A 79 -34.68 25.39 -86.12
C GLU A 79 -35.24 24.20 -86.92
N ALA A 80 -34.71 22.99 -86.70
CA ALA A 80 -35.20 21.77 -87.35
C ALA A 80 -36.65 21.40 -86.94
N GLN A 81 -37.12 21.88 -85.79
CA GLN A 81 -38.50 21.73 -85.32
C GLN A 81 -39.41 22.90 -85.74
N GLY A 82 -38.92 23.80 -86.60
CA GLY A 82 -39.70 24.91 -87.16
C GLY A 82 -39.65 26.21 -86.34
N VAL A 83 -38.77 26.31 -85.35
CA VAL A 83 -38.57 27.55 -84.58
C VAL A 83 -37.76 28.56 -85.42
N PRO A 84 -38.21 29.82 -85.59
CA PRO A 84 -37.45 30.85 -86.27
C PRO A 84 -36.08 31.09 -85.59
N SER A 85 -35.03 31.27 -86.40
CA SER A 85 -33.64 31.39 -85.94
C SER A 85 -33.43 32.36 -84.77
N LYS A 86 -34.01 33.58 -84.84
CA LYS A 86 -33.92 34.57 -83.74
C LYS A 86 -34.59 34.11 -82.44
N GLN A 87 -35.67 33.35 -82.52
CA GLN A 87 -36.35 32.82 -81.34
C GLN A 87 -35.59 31.62 -80.77
N ALA A 88 -35.02 30.76 -81.63
CA ALA A 88 -34.16 29.66 -81.21
C ALA A 88 -32.91 30.16 -80.48
N GLU A 89 -32.27 31.22 -80.97
CA GLU A 89 -31.15 31.88 -80.28
C GLU A 89 -31.56 32.47 -78.93
N ALA A 90 -32.68 33.18 -78.85
CA ALA A 90 -33.16 33.79 -77.60
C ALA A 90 -33.50 32.74 -76.52
N ILE A 91 -34.16 31.64 -76.92
CA ILE A 91 -34.49 30.52 -76.02
C ILE A 91 -33.20 29.84 -75.52
N THR A 92 -32.26 29.60 -76.43
CA THR A 92 -30.96 29.00 -76.11
C THR A 92 -30.16 29.89 -75.15
N ALA A 93 -30.18 31.21 -75.34
CA ALA A 93 -29.53 32.17 -74.46
C ALA A 93 -30.12 32.14 -73.03
N ALA A 94 -31.46 32.21 -72.90
CA ALA A 94 -32.12 32.14 -71.61
C ALA A 94 -31.86 30.82 -70.85
N ILE A 95 -31.82 29.69 -71.57
CA ILE A 95 -31.48 28.38 -70.99
C ILE A 95 -30.02 28.36 -70.50
N THR A 96 -29.11 28.93 -71.28
CA THR A 96 -27.68 28.98 -70.94
C THR A 96 -27.43 29.86 -69.71
N GLU A 97 -28.14 30.99 -69.59
CA GLU A 97 -28.08 31.89 -68.44
C GLU A 97 -28.57 31.19 -67.15
N VAL A 98 -29.77 30.61 -67.16
CA VAL A 98 -30.32 29.88 -66.00
C VAL A 98 -29.43 28.70 -65.58
N LEU A 99 -28.81 28.01 -66.55
CA LEU A 99 -27.89 26.91 -66.26
C LEU A 99 -26.56 27.39 -65.65
N ASN A 100 -26.03 28.51 -66.11
CA ASN A 100 -24.82 29.10 -65.54
C ASN A 100 -25.08 29.57 -64.09
N ASP A 101 -26.18 30.27 -63.85
CA ASP A 101 -26.57 30.71 -62.50
C ASP A 101 -26.80 29.53 -61.56
N SER A 102 -27.49 28.49 -62.05
CA SER A 102 -27.73 27.26 -61.28
C SER A 102 -26.42 26.54 -60.95
N LEU A 103 -25.46 26.51 -61.88
CA LEU A 103 -24.17 25.87 -61.68
C LEU A 103 -23.31 26.62 -60.67
N GLU A 104 -23.28 27.95 -60.74
CA GLU A 104 -22.54 28.78 -59.79
C GLU A 104 -23.12 28.67 -58.37
N ASN A 105 -24.45 28.69 -58.23
CA ASN A 105 -25.11 28.51 -56.94
C ASN A 105 -24.82 27.12 -56.32
N VAL A 106 -24.80 26.07 -57.15
CA VAL A 106 -24.45 24.71 -56.71
C VAL A 106 -22.96 24.62 -56.36
N ALA A 107 -22.07 25.22 -57.16
CA ALA A 107 -20.63 25.25 -56.90
C ALA A 107 -20.30 25.96 -55.57
N ASN A 108 -20.99 27.04 -55.24
CA ASN A 108 -20.84 27.77 -53.96
C ASN A 108 -21.31 26.97 -52.74
N SER A 109 -22.12 25.92 -52.94
CA SER A 109 -22.54 25.01 -51.87
C SER A 109 -21.53 23.90 -51.59
N PHE A 110 -20.53 23.71 -52.46
CA PHE A 110 -19.48 22.70 -52.30
C PHE A 110 -18.20 23.32 -51.76
N VAL A 111 -17.55 22.62 -50.83
CA VAL A 111 -16.21 22.96 -50.37
C VAL A 111 -15.20 22.50 -51.42
N SER A 112 -14.22 23.33 -51.74
CA SER A 112 -13.18 22.94 -52.69
C SER A 112 -12.32 21.81 -52.13
N THR A 113 -11.79 20.95 -53.02
CA THR A 113 -10.91 19.84 -52.60
C THR A 113 -9.68 20.35 -51.85
N ALA A 114 -9.16 21.54 -52.21
CA ALA A 114 -8.03 22.17 -51.55
C ALA A 114 -8.35 22.63 -50.13
N GLU A 115 -9.54 23.22 -49.91
CA GLU A 115 -9.99 23.62 -48.56
C GLU A 115 -10.26 22.40 -47.68
N MET A 116 -10.83 21.33 -48.24
CA MET A 116 -11.05 20.07 -47.52
C MET A 116 -9.71 19.47 -47.06
N GLN A 117 -8.71 19.37 -47.95
CA GLN A 117 -7.37 18.88 -47.59
C GLN A 117 -6.69 19.76 -46.55
N LYS A 118 -6.86 21.08 -46.62
CA LYS A 118 -6.32 21.99 -45.61
C LYS A 118 -6.96 21.74 -44.24
N ALA A 119 -8.28 21.56 -44.19
CA ALA A 119 -9.00 21.27 -42.95
C ALA A 119 -8.58 19.92 -42.34
N GLU A 120 -8.44 18.88 -43.19
CA GLU A 120 -7.93 17.56 -42.78
C GLU A 120 -6.52 17.66 -42.21
N MET A 121 -5.61 18.37 -42.89
CA MET A 121 -4.24 18.57 -42.41
C MET A 121 -4.21 19.31 -41.07
N ILE A 122 -5.04 20.35 -40.88
CA ILE A 122 -5.15 21.06 -39.59
C ILE A 122 -5.67 20.11 -38.51
N GLN A 123 -6.69 19.32 -38.81
CA GLN A 123 -7.25 18.35 -37.87
C GLN A 123 -6.21 17.31 -37.45
N ASP A 124 -5.45 16.77 -38.40
CA ASP A 124 -4.37 15.81 -38.15
C ASP A 124 -3.26 16.43 -37.30
N THR A 125 -2.86 17.67 -37.58
CA THR A 125 -1.84 18.33 -36.74
C THR A 125 -2.33 18.53 -35.30
N ASN A 126 -3.59 18.93 -35.10
CA ASN A 126 -4.17 19.11 -33.78
C ASN A 126 -4.30 17.78 -33.04
N LEU A 127 -4.72 16.71 -33.73
CA LEU A 127 -4.82 15.38 -33.14
C LEU A 127 -3.44 14.86 -32.72
N ASN A 128 -2.41 15.07 -33.54
CA ASN A 128 -1.05 14.69 -33.22
C ASN A 128 -0.49 15.47 -32.02
N LYS A 129 -0.76 16.78 -31.93
CA LYS A 129 -0.38 17.60 -30.76
C LYS A 129 -1.07 17.11 -29.49
N PHE A 130 -2.39 16.91 -29.55
CA PHE A 130 -3.16 16.39 -28.43
C PHE A 130 -2.64 15.03 -27.96
N LYS A 131 -2.35 14.12 -28.90
CA LYS A 131 -1.75 12.82 -28.59
C LYS A 131 -0.40 12.96 -27.88
N ALA A 132 0.47 13.85 -28.37
CA ALA A 132 1.77 14.09 -27.76
C ALA A 132 1.66 14.66 -26.34
N GLU A 133 0.74 15.62 -26.12
CA GLU A 133 0.47 16.19 -24.80
C GLU A 133 -0.07 15.14 -23.82
N VAL A 134 -1.03 14.32 -24.25
CA VAL A 134 -1.58 13.24 -23.43
C VAL A 134 -0.50 12.22 -23.07
N GLN A 135 0.31 11.80 -24.05
CA GLN A 135 1.41 10.86 -23.81
C GLN A 135 2.45 11.44 -22.84
N SER A 136 2.88 12.68 -23.07
CA SER A 136 3.85 13.37 -22.21
C SER A 136 3.31 13.55 -20.79
N SER A 137 2.03 13.91 -20.64
CA SER A 137 1.37 14.04 -19.35
C SER A 137 1.31 12.70 -18.62
N GLN A 138 0.91 11.63 -19.32
CA GLN A 138 0.84 10.29 -18.75
C GLN A 138 2.21 9.80 -18.27
N GLU A 139 3.25 9.95 -19.10
CA GLU A 139 4.63 9.58 -18.74
C GLU A 139 5.11 10.39 -17.54
N HIS A 140 4.83 11.69 -17.49
CA HIS A 140 5.20 12.55 -16.38
C HIS A 140 4.50 12.15 -15.06
N HIS A 141 3.18 11.96 -15.09
CA HIS A 141 2.42 11.52 -13.92
C HIS A 141 2.87 10.14 -13.44
N PHE A 142 3.14 9.22 -14.36
CA PHE A 142 3.64 7.90 -14.01
C PHE A 142 5.01 7.97 -13.34
N ALA A 143 5.96 8.72 -13.89
CA ALA A 143 7.28 8.92 -13.31
C ALA A 143 7.21 9.58 -11.92
N MET A 144 6.33 10.57 -11.76
CA MET A 144 6.08 11.23 -10.47
C MET A 144 5.52 10.24 -9.43
N LEU A 145 4.49 9.49 -9.78
CA LEU A 145 3.89 8.48 -8.89
C LEU A 145 4.88 7.39 -8.51
N GLN A 146 5.70 6.92 -9.47
CA GLN A 146 6.74 5.94 -9.19
C GLN A 146 7.77 6.48 -8.21
N ARG A 147 8.19 7.74 -8.36
CA ARG A 147 9.13 8.40 -7.45
C ARG A 147 8.57 8.55 -6.04
N GLU A 148 7.32 9.01 -5.91
CA GLU A 148 6.67 9.15 -4.60
C GLU A 148 6.43 7.78 -3.94
N THR A 149 6.06 6.76 -4.71
CA THR A 149 5.91 5.39 -4.20
C THR A 149 7.24 4.86 -3.66
N GLU A 150 8.33 5.06 -4.38
CA GLU A 150 9.66 4.63 -3.94
C GLU A 150 10.14 5.42 -2.72
N LYS A 151 9.88 6.73 -2.67
CA LYS A 151 10.17 7.56 -1.50
C LYS A 151 9.42 7.07 -0.26
N LEU A 152 8.10 6.86 -0.37
CA LEU A 152 7.28 6.34 0.73
C LEU A 152 7.74 4.95 1.17
N ARG A 153 8.12 4.07 0.23
CA ARG A 153 8.69 2.75 0.53
C ARG A 153 9.98 2.87 1.36
N ASN A 154 10.87 3.79 0.99
CA ASN A 154 12.11 4.03 1.72
C ASN A 154 11.86 4.61 3.12
N ASP A 155 10.91 5.55 3.25
CA ASP A 155 10.52 6.12 4.54
C ASP A 155 9.93 5.04 5.47
N ILE A 156 9.10 4.14 4.95
CA ILE A 156 8.56 2.99 5.69
C ILE A 156 9.68 2.08 6.20
N GLU A 157 10.65 1.73 5.34
CA GLU A 157 11.74 0.85 5.73
C GLU A 157 12.65 1.51 6.78
N LYS A 158 12.91 2.81 6.64
CA LYS A 158 13.64 3.60 7.63
C LYS A 158 12.93 3.60 8.98
N MET A 159 11.64 3.96 9.03
CA MET A 159 10.85 3.94 10.27
C MET A 159 10.81 2.54 10.89
N ARG A 160 10.69 1.49 10.07
CA ARG A 160 10.72 0.11 10.56
C ARG A 160 12.04 -0.25 11.22
N SER A 161 13.17 0.19 10.65
CA SER A 161 14.50 -0.04 11.22
C SER A 161 14.70 0.72 12.54
N GLU A 162 14.27 1.98 12.60
CA GLU A 162 14.34 2.82 13.81
C GLU A 162 13.48 2.25 14.94
N LEU A 163 12.23 1.86 14.65
CA LEU A 163 11.36 1.24 15.64
C LEU A 163 11.94 -0.06 16.19
N ARG A 164 12.53 -0.90 15.33
CA ARG A 164 13.17 -2.14 15.78
C ARG A 164 14.35 -1.86 16.70
N TYR A 165 15.18 -0.87 16.36
CA TYR A 165 16.28 -0.44 17.20
C TYR A 165 15.81 0.08 18.56
N GLU A 166 14.78 0.93 18.60
CA GLU A 166 14.24 1.44 19.87
C GLU A 166 13.60 0.33 20.71
N ILE A 167 12.91 -0.64 20.10
CA ILE A 167 12.40 -1.84 20.81
C ILE A 167 13.56 -2.64 21.42
N ASP A 168 14.60 -2.93 20.65
CA ASP A 168 15.75 -3.70 21.12
C ASP A 168 16.48 -2.97 22.25
N LYS A 169 16.65 -1.64 22.11
CA LYS A 169 17.26 -0.76 23.11
C LYS A 169 16.46 -0.71 24.41
N VAL A 170 15.14 -0.48 24.35
CA VAL A 170 14.27 -0.45 25.53
C VAL A 170 14.23 -1.83 26.20
N THR A 171 14.14 -2.90 25.42
CA THR A 171 14.13 -4.28 25.94
C THR A 171 15.44 -4.62 26.65
N ALA A 172 16.59 -4.23 26.08
CA ALA A 172 17.90 -4.41 26.69
C ALA A 172 18.04 -3.58 27.97
N GLY A 173 17.57 -2.33 27.96
CA GLY A 173 17.53 -1.45 29.14
C GLY A 173 16.71 -2.04 30.27
N GLN A 174 15.46 -2.43 30.01
CA GLN A 174 14.60 -3.06 31.00
C GLN A 174 15.20 -4.36 31.57
N ARG A 175 15.81 -5.18 30.71
CA ARG A 175 16.50 -6.39 31.16
C ARG A 175 17.68 -6.05 32.09
N LEU A 176 18.46 -5.01 31.78
CA LEU A 176 19.55 -4.56 32.63
C LEU A 176 19.01 -4.08 33.98
N ASP A 177 18.01 -3.21 33.99
CA ASP A 177 17.40 -2.66 35.21
C ASP A 177 16.92 -3.77 36.14
N LEU A 178 16.20 -4.76 35.60
CA LEU A 178 15.73 -5.91 36.37
C LEU A 178 16.88 -6.75 36.95
N ASN A 179 17.98 -6.90 36.21
CA ASN A 179 19.14 -7.65 36.70
C ASN A 179 19.88 -6.88 37.81
N LEU A 180 20.01 -5.56 37.69
CA LEU A 180 20.60 -4.72 38.72
C LEU A 180 19.74 -4.71 39.99
N GLU A 181 18.43 -4.53 39.85
CA GLU A 181 17.51 -4.53 41.00
C GLU A 181 17.44 -5.91 41.66
N ARG A 182 17.48 -7.00 40.88
CA ARG A 182 17.62 -8.36 41.43
C ARG A 182 18.93 -8.54 42.20
N GLY A 183 20.04 -7.96 41.72
CA GLY A 183 21.31 -7.93 42.43
C GLY A 183 21.18 -7.20 43.77
N ARG A 184 20.64 -5.98 43.74
CA ARG A 184 20.43 -5.15 44.93
C ARG A 184 19.55 -5.83 45.98
N ILE A 185 18.45 -6.47 45.57
CA ILE A 185 17.57 -7.24 46.47
C ILE A 185 18.32 -8.40 47.11
N ARG A 186 19.19 -9.10 46.35
CA ARG A 186 19.99 -10.20 46.90
C ARG A 186 20.98 -9.70 47.95
N ASP A 187 21.65 -8.58 47.70
CA ASP A 187 22.62 -8.01 48.63
C ASP A 187 21.92 -7.53 49.91
N GLU A 188 20.77 -6.85 49.78
CA GLU A 188 19.93 -6.45 50.92
C GLU A 188 19.45 -7.66 51.73
N LEU A 189 19.00 -8.73 51.06
CA LEU A 189 18.59 -9.96 51.71
C LEU A 189 19.75 -10.64 52.45
N GLN A 190 20.95 -10.65 51.87
CA GLN A 190 22.14 -11.17 52.53
C GLN A 190 22.52 -10.34 53.76
N ASN A 191 22.43 -9.02 53.68
CA ASN A 191 22.67 -8.13 54.82
C ASN A 191 21.67 -8.39 55.95
N GLN A 192 20.37 -8.44 55.65
CA GLN A 192 19.32 -8.73 56.64
C GLN A 192 19.49 -10.12 57.27
N ASN A 193 19.89 -11.13 56.50
CA ASN A 193 20.16 -12.46 57.02
C ASN A 193 21.37 -12.47 57.98
N ALA A 194 22.43 -11.72 57.65
CA ALA A 194 23.59 -11.55 58.53
C ALA A 194 23.23 -10.83 59.83
N GLU A 195 22.44 -9.76 59.74
CA GLU A 195 21.92 -9.03 60.90
C GLU A 195 21.02 -9.92 61.78
N THR A 196 20.11 -10.67 61.17
CA THR A 196 19.24 -11.63 61.87
C THR A 196 20.09 -12.68 62.59
N THR A 197 21.07 -13.27 61.91
CA THR A 197 21.99 -14.25 62.51
C THR A 197 22.80 -13.64 63.65
N ASN A 198 23.27 -12.40 63.51
CA ASN A 198 23.98 -11.69 64.59
C ASN A 198 23.08 -11.50 65.81
N LEU A 199 21.82 -11.10 65.58
CA LEU A 199 20.85 -10.86 66.65
C LEU A 199 20.44 -12.16 67.34
N THR A 200 20.19 -13.24 66.60
CA THR A 200 19.96 -14.58 67.16
C THR A 200 21.13 -15.02 68.03
N ASN A 201 22.37 -14.88 67.55
CA ASN A 201 23.56 -15.21 68.34
C ASN A 201 23.71 -14.36 69.60
N LYS A 202 23.30 -13.08 69.57
CA LYS A 202 23.29 -12.22 70.77
C LYS A 202 22.23 -12.69 71.76
N LEU A 203 21.02 -12.98 71.29
CA LEU A 203 19.93 -13.50 72.13
C LEU A 203 20.32 -14.83 72.79
N ASP A 204 20.93 -15.75 72.06
CA ASP A 204 21.38 -17.03 72.64
C ASP A 204 22.42 -16.81 73.74
N ARG A 205 23.38 -15.89 73.53
CA ARG A 205 24.36 -15.52 74.57
C ARG A 205 23.70 -14.93 75.80
N GLU A 206 22.74 -14.02 75.63
CA GLU A 206 21.98 -13.43 76.74
C GLU A 206 21.17 -14.48 77.49
N ILE A 207 20.52 -15.41 76.79
CA ILE A 207 19.79 -16.54 77.40
C ILE A 207 20.74 -17.41 78.23
N HIS A 208 21.92 -17.77 77.70
CA HIS A 208 22.91 -18.55 78.44
C HIS A 208 23.45 -17.80 79.66
N ALA A 209 23.71 -16.49 79.53
CA ALA A 209 24.16 -15.66 80.64
C ALA A 209 23.09 -15.57 81.74
N LEU A 210 21.83 -15.32 81.38
CA LEU A 210 20.70 -15.28 82.31
C LEU A 210 20.48 -16.63 83.00
N ARG A 211 20.60 -17.76 82.26
CA ARG A 211 20.53 -19.10 82.85
C ARG A 211 21.64 -19.33 83.88
N ALA A 212 22.89 -18.95 83.56
CA ALA A 212 24.00 -19.08 84.50
C ALA A 212 23.82 -18.23 85.75
N GLN A 213 23.34 -16.99 85.62
CA GLN A 213 23.02 -16.12 86.76
C GLN A 213 21.89 -16.72 87.62
N LEU A 214 20.84 -17.28 86.99
CA LEU A 214 19.74 -17.95 87.68
C LEU A 214 20.24 -19.17 88.46
N GLU A 215 21.09 -20.01 87.86
CA GLU A 215 21.68 -21.17 88.54
C GLU A 215 22.55 -20.74 89.74
N ALA A 216 23.39 -19.72 89.58
CA ALA A 216 24.19 -19.16 90.66
C ALA A 216 23.31 -18.63 91.81
N ALA A 217 22.27 -17.85 91.49
CA ALA A 217 21.31 -17.34 92.48
C ALA A 217 20.57 -18.48 93.20
N LYS A 218 20.22 -19.56 92.49
CA LYS A 218 19.63 -20.76 93.10
C LYS A 218 20.56 -21.38 94.15
N TYR A 219 21.85 -21.53 93.82
CA TYR A 219 22.84 -22.08 94.76
C TYR A 219 23.06 -21.17 95.97
N GLU A 220 23.08 -19.85 95.80
CA GLU A 220 23.16 -18.90 96.91
C GLU A 220 21.96 -19.05 97.86
N VAL A 221 20.73 -19.13 97.33
CA VAL A 221 19.53 -19.36 98.17
C VAL A 221 19.63 -20.68 98.94
N ILE A 222 20.03 -21.77 98.29
CA ILE A 222 20.24 -23.07 98.95
C ILE A 222 21.27 -22.95 100.08
N LYS A 223 22.39 -22.28 99.83
CA LYS A 223 23.45 -22.05 100.82
C LYS A 223 22.95 -21.25 102.02
N TYR A 224 22.16 -20.20 101.80
CA TYR A 224 21.51 -19.44 102.87
C TYR A 224 20.54 -20.30 103.68
N CYS A 225 19.70 -21.12 103.03
CA CYS A 225 18.78 -22.03 103.72
C CYS A 225 19.50 -23.05 104.60
N ILE A 226 20.60 -23.64 104.11
CA ILE A 226 21.41 -24.58 104.91
C ILE A 226 22.02 -23.85 106.11
N GLY A 227 22.60 -22.67 105.90
CA GLY A 227 23.20 -21.87 106.97
C GLY A 227 22.21 -21.49 108.07
N THR A 228 20.97 -21.10 107.71
CA THR A 228 19.94 -20.76 108.69
C THR A 228 19.44 -22.00 109.45
N LEU A 229 19.20 -23.13 108.77
CA LEU A 229 18.82 -24.39 109.42
C LEU A 229 19.87 -24.86 110.43
N VAL A 230 21.16 -24.79 110.07
CA VAL A 230 22.27 -25.14 110.98
C VAL A 230 22.35 -24.17 112.16
N SER A 231 22.20 -22.87 111.93
CA SER A 231 22.21 -21.85 113.00
C SER A 231 21.07 -22.08 114.00
N ILE A 232 19.83 -22.29 113.52
CA ILE A 232 18.68 -22.60 114.37
C ILE A 232 18.93 -23.88 115.17
N SER A 233 19.45 -24.93 114.54
CA SER A 233 19.76 -26.20 115.20
C SER A 233 20.84 -26.05 116.28
N ALA A 234 21.89 -25.26 116.01
CA ALA A 234 22.95 -24.98 116.97
C ALA A 234 22.44 -24.20 118.20
N VAL A 235 21.61 -23.18 117.97
CA VAL A 235 20.95 -22.43 119.05
C VAL A 235 20.04 -23.35 119.87
N GLY A 236 19.23 -24.18 119.20
CA GLY A 236 18.37 -25.16 119.87
C GLY A 236 19.15 -26.13 120.76
N LEU A 237 20.25 -26.69 120.26
CA LEU A 237 21.14 -27.56 121.04
C LEU A 237 21.80 -26.84 122.22
N ALA A 238 22.22 -25.57 122.04
CA ALA A 238 22.78 -24.77 123.11
C ALA A 238 21.77 -24.56 124.25
N VAL A 239 20.51 -24.27 123.92
CA VAL A 239 19.43 -24.13 124.92
C VAL A 239 19.19 -25.45 125.67
N ILE A 240 19.08 -26.58 124.95
CA ILE A 240 18.90 -27.90 125.58
C ILE A 240 20.05 -28.20 126.55
N ARG A 241 21.30 -27.89 126.15
CA ARG A 241 22.48 -28.09 127.00
C ARG A 241 22.43 -27.24 128.28
N VAL A 242 21.97 -25.98 128.20
CA VAL A 242 21.82 -25.12 129.39
C VAL A 242 20.74 -25.66 130.33
N ILE A 243 19.62 -26.16 129.80
CA ILE A 243 18.53 -26.72 130.63
C ILE A 243 18.94 -28.02 131.32
N TYR A 244 19.64 -28.93 130.63
CA TYR A 244 20.06 -30.23 131.20
C TYR A 244 21.31 -30.16 132.10
N SER A 245 22.06 -29.06 132.05
CA SER A 245 23.27 -28.86 132.87
C SER A 245 22.98 -28.10 134.18
N HIS A 246 21.71 -27.83 134.46
CA HIS A 246 21.21 -27.25 135.70
C HIS A 246 20.33 -28.29 136.43
#